data_AF-A0A850BWS4-F1
#
_entry.id   AF-A0A850BWS4-F1
#
_cell.length_a   1.000
_cell.length_b   1.000
_cell.length_c   1.000
_cell.angle_alpha   90.00
_cell.angle_beta   90.00
_cell.angle_gamma   90.00
#
_symmetry.space_group_name_H-M   'P 1'
#
loop_
_entity.id
_entity.type
_entity.pdbx_description
1 polymer ?
#
loop_
_entity_poly.entity_id
_entity_poly.type
_entity_poly.pdbx_seq_one_letter_code
_entity_poly.pdbx_strand_id
1 'polypeptide(L)'
;MKRRRDLVRHFLLSRVVHTQEELVELLAAEGEEVTQATLSRDLAALGARRVTLPDGGTAYELADKPVVLAPGLVQDIRNLVRDVRSNGALVVVHTTPGAASAVAQMIDAARMPLVLGTVAGDDTVFVAPRNASESGKLAHALAEPFGVRSSKEL
;
A
#
# COMPACT_ATOMS: atom_id res chain seq x y z
N MET A 1 11.65 -17.73 20.63
CA MET A 1 10.65 -16.64 20.72
C MET A 1 10.82 -15.58 19.64
N LYS A 2 12.01 -15.00 19.44
CA LYS A 2 12.24 -13.97 18.40
C LYS A 2 11.93 -14.50 16.98
N ARG A 3 12.52 -15.63 16.58
CA ARG A 3 12.30 -16.29 15.28
C ARG A 3 10.83 -16.51 14.94
N ARG A 4 10.05 -17.09 15.86
CA ARG A 4 8.61 -17.32 15.65
C ARG A 4 7.83 -16.03 15.44
N ARG A 5 8.06 -14.99 16.25
CA ARG A 5 7.39 -13.69 16.07
C ARG A 5 7.78 -13.03 14.76
N ASP A 6 9.03 -13.19 14.33
CA ASP A 6 9.50 -12.72 13.03
C ASP A 6 8.78 -13.45 11.88
N LEU A 7 8.56 -14.77 11.99
CA LEU A 7 7.77 -15.55 11.04
C LEU A 7 6.28 -15.13 11.03
N VAL A 8 5.65 -14.96 12.19
CA VAL A 8 4.27 -14.44 12.28
C VAL A 8 4.18 -13.07 11.60
N ARG A 9 5.13 -12.17 11.89
CA ARG A 9 5.20 -10.86 11.24
C ARG A 9 5.34 -11.00 9.72
N HIS A 10 6.25 -11.85 9.26
CA HIS A 10 6.47 -12.12 7.84
C HIS A 10 5.19 -12.61 7.13
N PHE A 11 4.46 -13.55 7.72
CA PHE A 11 3.21 -14.03 7.13
C PHE A 11 2.14 -12.94 7.09
N LEU A 12 1.92 -12.21 8.18
CA LEU A 12 0.95 -11.12 8.20
C LEU A 12 1.27 -10.01 7.18
N LEU A 13 2.55 -9.80 6.85
CA LEU A 13 2.97 -8.82 5.83
C LEU A 13 2.87 -9.35 4.39
N SER A 14 3.13 -10.65 4.17
CA SER A 14 3.23 -11.23 2.82
C SER A 14 1.93 -11.83 2.28
N ARG A 15 0.94 -12.12 3.13
CA ARG A 15 -0.34 -12.71 2.72
C ARG A 15 -1.50 -12.23 3.57
N VAL A 16 -2.71 -12.58 3.15
CA VAL A 16 -3.94 -12.41 3.94
C VAL A 16 -4.07 -13.65 4.82
N VAL A 17 -4.21 -13.45 6.13
CA VAL A 17 -4.38 -14.54 7.10
C VAL A 17 -5.70 -14.34 7.83
N HIS A 18 -6.63 -15.26 7.66
CA HIS A 18 -8.00 -15.13 8.16
C HIS A 18 -8.17 -15.62 9.59
N THR A 19 -7.47 -16.70 9.96
CA THR A 19 -7.66 -17.40 11.24
C THR A 19 -6.33 -17.67 11.95
N GLN A 20 -6.41 -18.04 13.24
CA GLN A 20 -5.20 -18.43 13.98
C GLN A 20 -4.76 -19.85 13.59
N GLU A 21 -5.71 -20.71 13.23
CA GLU A 21 -5.47 -22.06 12.70
C GLU A 21 -4.61 -22.00 11.44
N GLU A 22 -4.90 -21.09 10.51
CA GLU A 22 -4.09 -20.87 9.33
C GLU A 22 -2.64 -20.51 9.69
N LEU A 23 -2.44 -19.66 10.70
CA LEU A 23 -1.12 -19.32 11.21
C LEU A 23 -0.39 -20.49 11.88
N VAL A 24 -1.12 -21.40 12.54
CA VAL A 24 -0.54 -22.64 13.08
C VAL A 24 -0.01 -23.51 11.94
N GLU A 25 -0.80 -23.71 10.89
CA GLU A 25 -0.41 -24.51 9.72
C GLU A 25 0.80 -23.91 9.01
N LEU A 26 0.83 -22.59 8.81
CA LEU A 26 1.96 -21.88 8.21
C LEU A 26 3.24 -21.99 9.02
N LEU A 27 3.15 -21.89 10.35
CA LEU A 27 4.31 -22.06 11.23
C LEU A 27 4.80 -23.51 11.27
N ALA A 28 3.89 -24.48 11.28
CA ALA A 28 4.23 -25.89 11.23
C ALA A 28 4.99 -26.25 9.93
N ALA A 29 4.62 -25.67 8.80
CA ALA A 29 5.33 -25.82 7.53
C ALA A 29 6.78 -25.30 7.57
N GLU A 30 7.07 -24.32 8.42
CA GLU A 30 8.43 -23.79 8.69
C GLU A 30 9.14 -24.51 9.86
N GLY A 31 8.54 -25.59 10.38
CA GLY A 31 9.07 -26.39 11.49
C GLY A 31 8.85 -25.78 12.89
N GLU A 32 7.92 -24.84 13.04
CA GLU A 32 7.55 -24.22 14.32
C GLU A 32 6.17 -24.72 14.77
N GLU A 33 6.14 -25.73 15.63
CA GLU A 33 4.89 -26.21 16.24
C GLU A 33 4.43 -25.27 17.36
N VAL A 34 3.21 -24.75 17.24
CA VAL A 34 2.62 -23.88 18.27
C VAL A 34 1.13 -24.12 18.47
N THR A 35 0.67 -23.79 19.67
CA THR A 35 -0.75 -23.78 20.01
C THR A 35 -1.39 -22.42 19.70
N GLN A 36 -2.71 -22.41 19.51
CA GLN A 36 -3.47 -21.15 19.37
C GLN A 36 -3.26 -20.19 20.54
N ALA A 37 -3.20 -20.68 21.78
CA ALA A 37 -2.96 -19.84 22.95
C ALA A 37 -1.60 -19.10 22.87
N THR A 38 -0.59 -19.74 22.27
CA THR A 38 0.72 -19.13 22.06
C THR A 38 0.66 -18.07 20.97
N LEU A 39 -0.01 -18.38 19.86
CA LEU A 39 -0.22 -17.47 18.73
C LEU A 39 -1.02 -16.23 19.11
N SER A 40 -2.08 -16.39 19.91
CA SER A 40 -2.86 -15.27 20.44
C SER A 40 -2.00 -14.27 21.21
N ARG A 41 -1.10 -14.77 22.07
CA ARG A 41 -0.14 -13.90 22.80
C ARG A 41 0.87 -13.23 21.88
N ASP A 42 1.35 -13.93 20.85
CA ASP A 42 2.30 -13.36 19.91
C ASP A 42 1.66 -12.30 19.01
N LEU A 43 0.43 -12.52 18.54
CA LEU A 43 -0.36 -11.54 17.82
C LEU A 43 -0.59 -10.28 18.67
N ALA A 44 -0.95 -10.45 19.95
CA ALA A 44 -1.10 -9.33 20.87
C ALA A 44 0.23 -8.58 21.08
N ALA A 45 1.34 -9.30 21.26
CA ALA A 45 2.68 -8.71 21.42
C ALA A 45 3.17 -7.98 20.16
N LEU A 46 2.73 -8.40 18.98
CA LEU A 46 3.02 -7.76 17.70
C LEU A 46 2.07 -6.61 17.35
N GLY A 47 1.03 -6.37 18.16
CA GLY A 47 0.00 -5.37 17.87
C GLY A 47 -0.86 -5.71 16.65
N ALA A 48 -1.01 -7.01 16.34
CA ALA A 48 -1.88 -7.45 15.27
C ALA A 48 -3.35 -7.27 15.66
N ARG A 49 -4.18 -6.83 14.72
CA ARG A 49 -5.62 -6.61 14.88
C ARG A 49 -6.39 -7.31 13.78
N ARG A 50 -7.66 -7.65 14.05
CA ARG A 50 -8.59 -8.07 13.00
C ARG A 50 -9.11 -6.85 12.24
N VAL A 51 -9.11 -6.95 10.93
CA VAL A 51 -9.66 -5.95 10.01
C VAL A 51 -10.69 -6.60 9.10
N THR A 52 -11.65 -5.81 8.62
CA THR A 52 -12.63 -6.23 7.62
C THR A 52 -12.04 -6.01 6.23
N LEU A 53 -12.10 -7.02 5.39
CA LEU A 53 -11.64 -6.99 4.01
C LEU A 53 -12.73 -6.45 3.06
N PRO A 54 -12.38 -5.96 1.86
CA PRO A 54 -13.35 -5.44 0.89
C PRO A 54 -14.41 -6.46 0.43
N ASP A 55 -14.11 -7.76 0.51
CA ASP A 55 -15.02 -8.87 0.21
C ASP A 55 -15.97 -9.23 1.37
N GLY A 56 -15.89 -8.51 2.50
CA GLY A 56 -16.68 -8.77 3.70
C GLY A 56 -16.09 -9.80 4.66
N GLY A 57 -14.95 -10.42 4.31
CA GLY A 57 -14.20 -11.30 5.21
C GLY A 57 -13.46 -10.54 6.32
N THR A 58 -12.85 -11.29 7.26
CA THR A 58 -11.91 -10.69 8.22
C THR A 58 -10.53 -11.33 8.13
N ALA A 59 -9.49 -10.55 8.39
CA ALA A 59 -8.11 -11.02 8.45
C ALA A 59 -7.31 -10.34 9.56
N TYR A 60 -6.19 -10.93 9.94
CA TYR A 60 -5.20 -10.34 10.83
C TYR A 60 -4.27 -9.41 10.07
N GLU A 61 -4.02 -8.23 10.63
CA GLU A 61 -3.16 -7.20 10.07
C GLU A 61 -2.35 -6.51 11.17
N LEU A 62 -1.10 -6.16 10.87
CA LEU A 62 -0.26 -5.35 11.76
C LEU A 62 -0.55 -3.87 11.54
N ALA A 63 -0.52 -3.06 12.60
CA ALA A 63 -0.73 -1.62 12.51
C ALA A 63 0.23 -0.92 11.52
N ASP A 64 1.45 -1.47 11.36
CA ASP A 64 2.47 -0.95 10.45
C ASP A 64 2.51 -1.67 9.10
N LYS A 65 1.53 -2.54 8.79
CA LYS A 65 1.49 -3.21 7.49
C LYS A 65 1.35 -2.13 6.41
N PRO A 66 2.35 -1.98 5.50
CA PRO A 66 2.17 -1.14 4.34
C PRO A 66 0.95 -1.66 3.58
N VAL A 67 0.08 -0.78 3.10
CA VAL A 67 -1.07 -1.17 2.28
C VAL A 67 -0.56 -2.02 1.12
N VAL A 68 -0.75 -3.35 1.21
CA VAL A 68 -0.31 -4.28 0.18
C VAL A 68 -1.36 -4.21 -0.92
N LEU A 69 -1.01 -3.48 -1.97
CA LEU A 69 -1.75 -3.47 -3.24
C LEU A 69 -1.89 -4.92 -3.73
N ALA A 70 -3.08 -5.27 -4.23
CA ALA A 70 -3.48 -6.63 -4.54
C ALA A 70 -2.42 -7.46 -5.33
N PRO A 71 -2.35 -8.79 -5.12
CA PRO A 71 -1.41 -9.65 -5.84
C PRO A 71 -1.75 -9.64 -7.34
N GLY A 72 -0.86 -9.04 -8.12
CA GLY A 72 -1.06 -8.69 -9.53
C GLY A 72 -0.38 -7.38 -9.90
N LEU A 73 -0.16 -6.51 -8.91
CA LEU A 73 0.55 -5.24 -9.03
C LEU A 73 2.04 -5.33 -8.67
N VAL A 74 2.67 -6.50 -8.79
CA VAL A 74 4.14 -6.62 -8.84
C VAL A 74 4.60 -6.49 -10.31
N GLN A 75 3.98 -5.55 -11.02
CA GLN A 75 4.72 -4.80 -12.03
C GLN A 75 5.76 -4.00 -11.26
N ASP A 76 6.98 -3.87 -11.77
CA ASP A 76 7.95 -2.92 -11.23
C ASP A 76 7.20 -1.61 -10.96
N ILE A 77 7.07 -1.21 -9.69
CA ILE A 77 6.26 -0.06 -9.28
C ILE A 77 6.67 1.18 -10.09
N ARG A 78 7.96 1.24 -10.47
CA ARG A 78 8.56 2.25 -11.37
C ARG A 78 7.84 2.39 -12.72
N ASN A 79 7.27 1.31 -13.25
CA ASN A 79 6.60 1.28 -14.55
C ASN A 79 5.10 1.58 -14.48
N LEU A 80 4.53 1.71 -13.28
CA LEU A 80 3.10 1.99 -13.11
C LEU A 80 2.74 3.40 -13.53
N VAL A 81 3.66 4.36 -13.40
CA VAL A 81 3.47 5.76 -13.79
C VAL A 81 4.19 6.02 -15.11
N ARG A 82 3.45 6.55 -16.10
CA ARG A 82 3.95 6.90 -17.43
C ARG A 82 4.33 8.38 -17.53
N ASP A 83 3.56 9.26 -16.90
CA ASP A 83 3.71 10.71 -17.02
C ASP A 83 3.09 11.43 -15.81
N VAL A 84 3.63 12.60 -15.47
CA VAL A 84 3.09 13.48 -14.42
C VAL A 84 3.10 14.93 -14.91
N ARG A 85 1.91 15.53 -14.96
CA ARG A 85 1.71 16.91 -15.45
C ARG A 85 1.02 17.76 -14.42
N SER A 86 1.23 19.07 -14.51
CA SER A 86 0.46 20.06 -13.75
C SER A 86 0.10 21.26 -14.61
N ASN A 87 -1.09 21.82 -14.36
CA ASN A 87 -1.61 23.04 -15.00
C ASN A 87 -1.66 24.25 -14.06
N GLY A 88 -1.00 24.19 -12.89
CA GLY A 88 -1.06 25.27 -11.90
C GLY A 88 -2.22 25.18 -10.89
N ALA A 89 -3.18 24.28 -11.09
CA ALA A 89 -4.27 24.03 -10.14
C ALA A 89 -4.37 22.56 -9.72
N LEU A 90 -4.14 21.65 -10.65
CA LEU A 90 -4.19 20.21 -10.44
C LEU A 90 -2.87 19.56 -10.87
N VAL A 91 -2.65 18.34 -10.38
CA VAL A 91 -1.63 17.42 -10.90
C VAL A 91 -2.34 16.21 -11.48
N VAL A 92 -1.95 15.81 -12.68
CA VAL A 92 -2.48 14.65 -13.40
C VAL A 92 -1.36 13.62 -13.52
N VAL A 93 -1.60 12.41 -13.02
CA VAL A 93 -0.68 11.27 -13.09
C VAL A 93 -1.27 10.27 -14.07
N HIS A 94 -0.58 10.01 -15.18
CA HIS A 94 -0.95 8.96 -16.11
C HIS A 94 -0.24 7.67 -15.73
N THR A 95 -1.00 6.58 -15.64
CA THR A 95 -0.54 5.26 -15.20
C THR A 95 -0.67 4.25 -16.32
N THR A 96 -0.10 3.05 -16.21
CA THR A 96 -0.49 1.94 -17.10
C THR A 96 -2.00 1.66 -16.98
N PRO A 97 -2.65 1.10 -18.02
CA PRO A 97 -4.07 0.72 -17.96
C PRO A 97 -4.38 -0.12 -16.72
N GLY A 98 -5.49 0.17 -16.05
CA GLY A 98 -5.93 -0.49 -14.83
C GLY A 98 -5.12 -0.19 -13.55
N ALA A 99 -4.08 0.65 -13.61
CA ALA A 99 -3.20 0.91 -12.45
C ALA A 99 -3.56 2.18 -11.65
N ALA A 100 -4.48 3.02 -12.13
CA ALA A 100 -4.73 4.33 -11.51
C ALA A 100 -5.19 4.22 -10.05
N SER A 101 -6.11 3.30 -9.75
CA SER A 101 -6.60 3.07 -8.39
C SER A 101 -5.50 2.63 -7.42
N ALA A 102 -4.52 1.86 -7.92
CA ALA A 102 -3.39 1.42 -7.11
C ALA A 102 -2.41 2.58 -6.84
N VAL A 103 -2.10 3.37 -7.86
CA VAL A 103 -1.24 4.56 -7.73
C VAL A 103 -1.87 5.60 -6.81
N ALA A 104 -3.19 5.83 -6.91
CA ALA A 104 -3.90 6.75 -6.02
C ALA A 104 -3.80 6.31 -4.55
N GLN A 105 -4.01 5.01 -4.26
CA GLN A 105 -3.85 4.46 -2.92
C GLN A 105 -2.41 4.62 -2.40
N MET A 106 -1.40 4.46 -3.25
CA MET A 106 -0.01 4.73 -2.86
C MET A 106 0.21 6.19 -2.48
N ILE A 107 -0.33 7.12 -3.26
CA ILE A 107 -0.22 8.56 -3.00
C ILE A 107 -0.91 8.91 -1.68
N ASP A 108 -2.12 8.39 -1.44
CA ASP A 108 -2.87 8.64 -0.20
C ASP A 108 -2.15 8.03 1.02
N ALA A 109 -1.61 6.82 0.87
CA ALA A 109 -0.86 6.13 1.92
C ALA A 109 0.45 6.86 2.28
N ALA A 110 1.08 7.54 1.32
CA ALA A 110 2.29 8.33 1.55
C ALA A 110 2.05 9.57 2.43
N ARG A 111 0.79 9.98 2.64
CA ARG A 111 0.39 11.12 3.50
C ARG A 111 1.22 12.39 3.25
N MET A 112 1.51 12.68 1.98
CA MET A 112 2.30 13.85 1.58
C MET A 112 1.58 15.14 2.02
N PRO A 113 2.25 16.06 2.74
CA PRO A 113 1.61 17.31 3.21
C PRO A 113 1.03 18.17 2.08
N LEU A 114 1.61 18.08 0.89
CA LEU A 114 1.21 18.81 -0.32
C LEU A 114 -0.09 18.30 -0.95
N VAL A 115 -0.57 17.11 -0.60
CA VAL A 115 -1.77 16.50 -1.19
C VAL A 115 -2.99 16.83 -0.34
N LEU A 116 -4.05 17.30 -1.00
CA LEU A 116 -5.39 17.46 -0.42
C LEU A 116 -6.21 16.18 -0.56
N GLY A 117 -6.11 15.52 -1.71
CA GLY A 117 -6.77 14.23 -2.00
C GLY A 117 -6.55 13.79 -3.45
N THR A 118 -7.02 12.59 -3.75
CA THR A 118 -6.90 11.97 -5.08
C THR A 118 -8.24 11.45 -5.60
N VAL A 119 -8.38 11.38 -6.92
CA VAL A 119 -9.49 10.69 -7.62
C VAL A 119 -8.88 9.85 -8.74
N ALA A 120 -9.16 8.55 -8.74
CA ALA A 120 -8.66 7.62 -9.73
C ALA A 120 -9.72 7.29 -10.80
N GLY A 121 -9.28 7.24 -12.06
CA GLY A 121 -9.98 6.58 -13.16
C GLY A 121 -9.42 5.18 -13.41
N ASP A 122 -9.26 4.80 -14.68
CA ASP A 122 -8.63 3.53 -15.07
C ASP A 122 -7.11 3.67 -15.23
N ASP A 123 -6.66 4.66 -16.00
CA ASP A 123 -5.25 4.89 -16.33
C ASP A 123 -4.75 6.31 -15.97
N THR A 124 -5.56 7.05 -15.21
CA THR A 124 -5.30 8.44 -14.86
C THR A 124 -5.74 8.73 -13.43
N VAL A 125 -4.91 9.45 -12.68
CA VAL A 125 -5.21 9.94 -11.32
C VAL A 125 -5.16 11.45 -11.30
N PHE A 126 -6.20 12.09 -10.79
CA PHE A 126 -6.20 13.49 -10.44
C PHE A 126 -5.76 13.65 -9.00
N VAL A 127 -4.72 14.45 -8.78
CA VAL A 127 -4.20 14.77 -7.47
C VAL A 127 -4.44 16.25 -7.21
N ALA A 128 -5.29 16.53 -6.23
CA ALA A 128 -5.55 17.89 -5.78
C ALA A 128 -4.42 18.32 -4.84
N PRO A 129 -3.62 19.35 -5.17
CA PRO A 129 -2.70 19.93 -4.23
C PRO A 129 -3.47 20.67 -3.13
N ARG A 130 -2.89 20.73 -1.92
CA ARG A 130 -3.42 21.52 -0.81
C ARG A 130 -3.39 23.02 -1.11
N ASN A 131 -2.41 23.46 -1.89
CA ASN A 131 -2.30 24.81 -2.40
C ASN A 131 -2.00 24.75 -3.91
N ALA A 132 -2.86 25.35 -4.74
CA ALA A 132 -2.71 25.39 -6.20
C ALA A 132 -1.32 25.88 -6.65
N SER A 133 -0.77 26.87 -5.95
CA SER A 133 0.58 27.42 -6.26
C SER A 133 1.72 26.41 -6.09
N GLU A 134 1.52 25.34 -5.31
CA GLU A 134 2.51 24.27 -5.08
C GLU A 134 2.34 23.08 -6.02
N SER A 135 1.40 23.13 -6.97
CA SER A 135 1.12 22.04 -7.91
C SER A 135 2.35 21.57 -8.71
N GLY A 136 3.23 22.48 -9.13
CA GLY A 136 4.49 22.12 -9.81
C GLY A 136 5.47 21.37 -8.90
N LYS A 137 5.55 21.75 -7.62
CA LYS A 137 6.39 21.06 -6.61
C LYS A 137 5.83 19.68 -6.31
N LEU A 138 4.50 19.56 -6.22
CA LEU A 138 3.82 18.27 -6.06
C LEU A 138 4.06 17.36 -7.26
N ALA A 139 3.94 17.88 -8.50
CA ALA A 139 4.22 17.10 -9.71
C ALA A 139 5.66 16.55 -9.73
N HIS A 140 6.64 17.37 -9.33
CA HIS A 140 8.03 16.92 -9.24
C HIS A 140 8.21 15.82 -8.18
N ALA A 141 7.63 16.00 -6.99
CA ALA A 141 7.70 15.02 -5.91
C ALA A 141 7.01 13.69 -6.25
N LEU A 142 5.94 13.73 -7.05
CA LEU A 142 5.23 12.53 -7.51
C LEU A 142 5.96 11.82 -8.65
N ALA A 143 6.75 12.53 -9.46
CA ALA A 143 7.48 11.97 -10.60
C ALA A 143 8.80 11.27 -10.20
N GLU A 144 9.49 11.81 -9.18
CA GLU A 144 10.84 11.39 -8.78
C GLU A 144 10.96 9.89 -8.44
N PRO A 145 10.06 9.26 -7.66
CA PRO A 145 10.15 7.84 -7.33
C PRO A 145 10.03 6.90 -8.54
N PHE A 146 9.38 7.36 -9.61
CA PHE A 146 9.12 6.58 -10.82
C PHE A 146 10.12 6.87 -11.94
N GLY A 147 11.05 7.82 -11.73
CA GLY A 147 12.02 8.21 -12.76
C GLY A 147 11.39 8.83 -14.01
N VAL A 148 10.15 9.31 -13.92
CA VAL A 148 9.46 9.99 -15.01
C VAL A 148 9.73 11.49 -14.96
N ARG A 149 9.62 12.18 -16.10
CA ARG A 149 9.78 13.64 -16.12
C ARG A 149 8.48 14.29 -15.67
N SER A 150 8.55 15.18 -14.69
CA SER A 150 7.46 16.11 -14.40
C SER A 150 7.52 17.28 -15.38
N SER A 151 6.43 17.56 -16.10
CA SER A 151 6.36 18.76 -16.95
C SER A 151 5.26 19.72 -16.49
N LYS A 152 5.54 21.01 -16.67
CA LYS A 152 4.57 22.09 -16.54
C LYS A 152 4.13 22.40 -17.97
N GLU A 153 2.90 22.06 -18.34
CA GLU A 153 2.38 22.54 -19.62
C GLU A 153 2.00 24.02 -19.50
N LEU A 154 2.28 24.74 -20.59
CA LEU A 154 2.18 26.19 -20.80
C LEU A 154 0.75 26.71 -20.63
#